data_AF-A0AAD6GFI2-F1
#
_entry.id   AF-A0AAD6GFI2-F1
#
_cell.length_a   1.000
_cell.length_b   1.000
_cell.length_c   1.000
_cell.angle_alpha   90.00
_cell.angle_beta   90.00
_cell.angle_gamma   90.00
#
_symmetry.space_group_name_H-M   'P 1'
#
loop_
_entity.id
_entity.type
_entity.pdbx_description
1 polymer ?
#
loop_
_entity_poly.entity_id
_entity_poly.type
_entity_poly.pdbx_seq_one_letter_code
_entity_poly.pdbx_strand_id
1 'polypeptide(L)'
;MGTPQTIDIKTYADSTGVFETRPLVNESVLKATELLNINHQNYHIYIHDLGLHTILSLGGTAEQLSQAYALAVDSQRSTRPPDARVVSDFADPEKFKLFLGKGKYYDDYFAYFQNEISENGVPGTVTEFLFKGDDRAEDMLQRFFSGGF
;
A
#
# COMPACT_ATOMS: atom_id res chain seq x y z
N MET A 1 15.48 -5.48 -0.91
CA MET A 1 14.40 -5.55 -1.92
C MET A 1 13.10 -5.46 -1.17
N GLY A 2 12.21 -4.55 -1.55
CA GLY A 2 10.93 -4.36 -0.88
C GLY A 2 10.09 -5.64 -0.90
N THR A 3 9.23 -5.79 0.09
CA THR A 3 8.27 -6.90 0.24
C THR A 3 6.86 -6.31 0.41
N PRO A 4 5.79 -7.13 0.45
CA PRO A 4 4.46 -6.62 0.81
C PRO A 4 4.41 -5.92 2.19
N GLN A 5 5.42 -6.15 3.03
CA GLN A 5 5.50 -5.65 4.41
C GLN A 5 6.55 -4.56 4.61
N THR A 6 7.49 -4.39 3.65
CA THR A 6 8.63 -3.48 3.80
C THR A 6 8.88 -2.66 2.54
N ILE A 7 9.08 -1.37 2.74
CA ILE A 7 9.42 -0.42 1.68
C ILE A 7 10.94 -0.28 1.62
N ASP A 8 11.51 -0.33 0.42
CA ASP A 8 12.94 -0.21 0.17
C ASP A 8 13.14 0.61 -1.11
N ILE A 9 13.43 1.91 -0.95
CA ILE A 9 13.64 2.81 -2.08
C ILE A 9 15.09 2.70 -2.53
N LYS A 10 15.28 2.39 -3.81
CA LYS A 10 16.62 2.41 -4.43
C LYS A 10 17.06 3.85 -4.68
N THR A 11 18.34 4.12 -4.50
CA THR A 11 18.95 5.44 -4.70
C THR A 11 19.15 5.78 -6.19
N TYR A 12 18.95 4.81 -7.07
CA TYR A 12 19.05 4.94 -8.51
C TYR A 12 17.95 4.13 -9.20
N ALA A 13 17.59 4.57 -10.41
CA ALA A 13 16.82 3.78 -11.36
C ALA A 13 17.75 3.37 -12.50
N ASP A 14 17.56 2.17 -13.05
CA ASP A 14 18.30 1.74 -14.22
C ASP A 14 17.96 2.67 -15.39
N SER A 15 18.98 3.21 -16.05
CA SER A 15 18.77 4.10 -17.19
C SER A 15 18.21 3.31 -18.36
N THR A 16 17.03 3.71 -18.84
CA THR A 16 16.45 3.18 -20.08
C THR A 16 17.04 3.86 -21.33
N GLY A 17 17.91 4.86 -21.15
CA GLY A 17 18.50 5.67 -22.22
C GLY A 17 17.55 6.74 -22.80
N VAL A 18 16.29 6.81 -22.37
CA VAL A 18 15.28 7.74 -22.89
C VAL A 18 15.21 9.03 -22.07
N PHE A 19 15.45 8.95 -20.77
CA PHE A 19 15.56 10.10 -19.87
C PHE A 19 16.46 9.72 -18.69
N GLU A 20 17.32 10.64 -18.25
CA GLU A 20 18.12 10.46 -17.05
C GLU A 20 17.59 11.40 -15.97
N THR A 21 17.33 10.85 -14.77
CA THR A 21 17.01 11.66 -13.59
C THR A 21 18.28 11.77 -12.74
N ARG A 22 18.44 12.89 -12.04
CA ARG A 22 19.55 13.02 -11.10
C ARG A 22 19.42 11.93 -10.03
N PRO A 23 20.50 11.20 -9.71
CA PRO A 23 20.48 10.25 -8.60
C PRO A 23 19.98 10.93 -7.33
N LEU A 24 19.13 10.22 -6.58
CA LEU A 24 18.63 10.75 -5.33
C LEU A 24 19.76 10.76 -4.29
N VAL A 25 19.77 11.77 -3.42
CA VAL A 25 20.76 11.84 -2.34
C VAL A 25 20.49 10.69 -1.37
N ASN A 26 21.52 9.88 -1.10
CA ASN A 26 21.39 8.67 -0.27
C ASN A 26 20.71 8.93 1.08
N GLU A 27 21.04 10.03 1.76
CA GLU A 27 20.44 10.37 3.05
C GLU A 27 18.92 10.63 2.95
N SER A 28 18.47 11.32 1.90
CA SER A 28 17.05 11.57 1.65
C SER A 28 16.31 10.27 1.36
N VAL A 29 16.93 9.37 0.60
CA VAL A 29 16.35 8.06 0.28
C VAL A 29 16.20 7.19 1.53
N LEU A 30 17.23 7.15 2.38
CA LEU A 30 17.18 6.43 3.64
C LEU A 30 16.11 7.00 4.57
N LYS A 31 16.04 8.32 4.70
CA LYS A 31 15.03 8.98 5.53
C LYS A 31 13.62 8.77 4.98
N ALA A 32 13.41 8.89 3.67
CA ALA A 32 12.12 8.60 3.06
C ALA A 32 11.71 7.14 3.26
N THR A 33 12.64 6.20 3.08
CA THR A 33 12.42 4.78 3.33
C THR A 33 11.99 4.53 4.77
N GLU A 34 12.71 5.11 5.74
CA GLU A 34 12.36 5.04 7.17
C GLU A 34 10.94 5.56 7.44
N LEU A 35 10.64 6.79 7.01
CA LEU A 35 9.35 7.45 7.26
C LEU A 35 8.19 6.71 6.58
N LEU A 36 8.39 6.20 5.36
CA LEU A 36 7.37 5.42 4.66
C LEU A 36 7.13 4.07 5.34
N ASN A 37 8.15 3.41 5.88
CA ASN A 37 7.94 2.19 6.67
C ASN A 37 7.19 2.49 7.98
N ILE A 38 7.52 3.58 8.67
CA ILE A 38 6.75 4.03 9.85
C ILE A 38 5.30 4.30 9.47
N ASN A 39 5.08 4.97 8.34
CA ASN A 39 3.74 5.24 7.82
C ASN A 39 2.98 3.94 7.54
N HIS A 40 3.60 3.03 6.80
CA HIS A 40 3.04 1.74 6.38
C HIS A 40 2.65 0.85 7.56
N GLN A 41 3.39 0.94 8.68
CA GLN A 41 3.14 0.13 9.87
C GLN A 41 2.02 0.71 10.75
N ASN A 42 1.94 2.03 10.87
CA ASN A 42 1.13 2.68 11.90
C ASN A 42 -0.14 3.35 11.36
N TYR A 43 -0.23 3.57 10.05
CA TYR A 43 -1.29 4.38 9.45
C TYR A 43 -1.90 3.75 8.21
N HIS A 44 -3.18 4.04 8.03
CA HIS A 44 -3.98 3.63 6.89
C HIS A 44 -3.49 4.32 5.62
N ILE A 45 -3.60 3.66 4.45
CA ILE A 45 -3.26 4.29 3.15
C ILE A 45 -4.06 5.57 2.85
N TYR A 46 -5.23 5.72 3.46
CA TYR A 46 -6.00 6.96 3.41
C TYR A 46 -5.56 7.81 4.58
N ILE A 47 -4.82 8.85 4.24
CA ILE A 47 -4.42 9.91 5.17
C ILE A 47 -5.69 10.66 5.61
N HIS A 48 -6.66 10.79 4.70
CA HIS A 48 -8.01 11.40 4.75
C HIS A 48 -8.65 11.13 3.35
N ASP A 49 -9.91 11.48 3.09
CA ASP A 49 -10.61 11.22 1.80
C ASP A 49 -9.96 11.91 0.56
N LEU A 50 -8.83 12.62 0.72
CA LEU A 50 -8.03 13.24 -0.34
C LEU A 50 -6.54 12.90 -0.15
N GLY A 51 -5.90 12.38 -1.20
CA GLY A 51 -4.51 11.88 -1.19
C GLY A 51 -3.43 12.96 -1.29
N LEU A 52 -2.19 12.63 -0.87
CA LEU A 52 -1.02 13.53 -0.91
C LEU A 52 0.19 12.90 -1.63
N HIS A 53 1.04 13.76 -2.19
CA HIS A 53 2.30 13.41 -2.87
C HIS A 53 3.51 13.42 -1.92
N THR A 54 4.44 12.47 -2.05
CA THR A 54 5.73 12.48 -1.34
C THR A 54 6.69 13.52 -1.92
N ILE A 55 7.20 14.44 -1.10
CA ILE A 55 8.15 15.50 -1.50
C ILE A 55 9.55 15.00 -1.90
N LEU A 56 9.85 13.71 -1.72
CA LEU A 56 11.10 13.08 -2.18
C LEU A 56 11.29 13.25 -3.70
N SER A 57 10.20 13.13 -4.47
CA SER A 57 10.24 13.27 -5.94
C SER A 57 10.62 14.68 -6.40
N LEU A 58 10.51 15.67 -5.53
CA LEU A 58 10.89 17.06 -5.77
C LEU A 58 12.32 17.38 -5.31
N GLY A 59 13.09 16.37 -4.86
CA GLY A 59 14.46 16.54 -4.40
C GLY A 59 14.59 17.02 -2.94
N GLY A 60 13.58 16.74 -2.10
CA GLY A 60 13.62 17.10 -0.68
C GLY A 60 14.81 16.48 0.07
N THR A 61 15.42 17.27 0.97
CA THR A 61 16.47 16.79 1.89
C THR A 61 15.88 15.89 2.98
N ALA A 62 16.72 15.10 3.67
CA ALA A 62 16.30 14.31 4.82
C ALA A 62 15.62 15.16 5.92
N GLU A 63 16.10 16.38 6.14
CA GLU A 63 15.51 17.32 7.09
C GLU A 63 14.12 17.78 6.64
N GLN A 64 13.97 18.19 5.37
CA GLN A 64 12.68 18.60 4.81
C GLN A 64 11.65 17.46 4.84
N LEU A 65 12.08 16.23 4.56
CA LEU A 65 11.23 15.03 4.68
C LEU A 65 10.74 14.82 6.11
N SER A 66 11.64 14.95 7.09
CA SER A 66 11.29 14.79 8.51
C SER A 66 10.31 15.87 8.97
N GLN A 67 10.53 17.12 8.56
CA GLN A 67 9.63 18.24 8.87
C GLN A 67 8.25 18.06 8.23
N ALA A 68 8.20 17.69 6.95
CA ALA A 68 6.94 17.45 6.25
C ALA A 68 6.14 16.29 6.88
N TYR A 69 6.82 15.22 7.29
CA TYR A 69 6.19 14.12 8.01
C TYR A 69 5.62 14.58 9.35
N ALA A 70 6.41 15.30 10.15
CA ALA A 70 5.97 15.82 11.45
C ALA A 70 4.75 16.75 11.35
N LEU A 71 4.64 17.53 10.26
CA LEU A 71 3.47 18.39 10.00
C LEU A 71 2.22 17.61 9.60
N ALA A 72 2.38 16.43 9.00
CA ALA A 72 1.27 15.63 8.46
C ALA A 72 0.82 14.50 9.40
N VAL A 73 1.61 14.15 10.42
CA VAL A 73 1.37 12.95 11.25
C VAL A 73 0.01 12.99 11.94
N ASP A 74 -0.39 14.15 12.45
CA ASP A 74 -1.66 14.32 13.18
C ASP A 74 -2.89 14.20 12.29
N SER A 75 -2.74 14.37 10.97
CA SER A 75 -3.85 14.19 10.04
C SER A 75 -4.04 12.75 9.60
N GLN A 76 -3.09 11.86 9.89
CA GLN A 76 -3.14 10.48 9.45
C GLN A 76 -4.13 9.65 10.26
N ARG A 77 -4.80 8.71 9.57
CA ARG A 77 -5.65 7.72 10.22
C ARG A 77 -4.82 6.55 10.73
N SER A 78 -4.84 6.28 12.03
CA SER A 78 -4.17 5.11 12.62
C SER A 78 -4.78 3.79 12.11
N THR A 79 -3.93 2.77 11.97
CA THR A 79 -4.37 1.38 11.77
C THR A 79 -4.91 0.79 13.07
N ARG A 80 -5.66 -0.30 12.96
CA ARG A 80 -5.94 -1.19 14.09
C ARG A 80 -5.33 -2.58 13.86
N PRO A 81 -5.12 -3.37 14.92
CA PRO A 81 -4.78 -4.78 14.76
C PRO A 81 -5.86 -5.53 13.95
N PRO A 82 -5.47 -6.37 12.97
CA PRO A 82 -6.40 -7.19 12.22
C PRO A 82 -6.98 -8.31 13.10
N ASP A 83 -8.25 -8.67 12.88
CA ASP A 83 -8.89 -9.82 13.52
C ASP A 83 -8.54 -11.09 12.73
N ALA A 84 -7.75 -11.98 13.33
CA ALA A 84 -7.29 -13.21 12.70
C ALA A 84 -8.43 -14.10 12.17
N ARG A 85 -9.62 -14.06 12.78
CA ARG A 85 -10.78 -14.83 12.30
C ARG A 85 -11.33 -14.24 11.01
N VAL A 86 -11.45 -12.91 10.93
CA VAL A 86 -11.89 -12.21 9.72
C VAL A 86 -10.89 -12.45 8.58
N VAL A 87 -9.60 -12.33 8.87
CA VAL A 87 -8.52 -12.62 7.90
C VAL A 87 -8.64 -14.06 7.37
N SER A 88 -8.87 -15.04 8.23
CA SER A 88 -9.05 -16.43 7.81
C SER A 88 -10.32 -16.64 6.99
N ASP A 89 -11.40 -15.91 7.29
CA ASP A 89 -12.67 -16.01 6.57
C ASP A 89 -12.56 -15.50 5.11
N PHE A 90 -11.60 -14.64 4.79
CA PHE A 90 -11.39 -14.14 3.43
C PHE A 90 -10.92 -15.20 2.42
N ALA A 91 -10.37 -16.32 2.89
CA ALA A 91 -10.03 -17.45 2.02
C ALA A 91 -11.28 -18.14 1.43
N ASP A 92 -12.45 -18.00 2.05
CA ASP A 92 -13.72 -18.50 1.56
C ASP A 92 -14.41 -17.42 0.70
N PRO A 93 -14.61 -17.65 -0.62
CA PRO A 93 -15.20 -16.66 -1.51
C PRO A 93 -16.60 -16.18 -1.08
N GLU A 94 -17.41 -17.05 -0.49
CA GLU A 94 -18.78 -16.70 -0.08
C GLU A 94 -18.77 -15.83 1.19
N LYS A 95 -17.85 -16.12 2.11
CA LYS A 95 -17.65 -15.25 3.28
C LYS A 95 -17.03 -13.92 2.88
N PHE A 96 -16.03 -13.91 2.00
CA PHE A 96 -15.34 -12.70 1.54
C PHE A 96 -16.31 -11.61 1.05
N LYS A 97 -17.33 -12.01 0.27
CA LYS A 97 -18.39 -11.11 -0.23
C LYS A 97 -19.14 -10.39 0.89
N LEU A 98 -19.31 -11.00 2.06
CA LEU A 98 -20.01 -10.40 3.21
C LEU A 98 -19.26 -9.19 3.80
N PHE A 99 -17.98 -9.03 3.49
CA PHE A 99 -17.13 -7.96 4.02
C PHE A 99 -16.89 -6.83 3.02
N LEU A 100 -17.24 -7.03 1.75
CA LEU A 100 -17.01 -6.05 0.68
C LEU A 100 -17.72 -4.72 0.93
N GLY A 101 -17.06 -3.62 0.54
CA GLY A 101 -17.54 -2.25 0.70
C GLY A 101 -17.57 -1.74 2.15
N LYS A 102 -17.17 -2.55 3.14
CA LYS A 102 -17.20 -2.16 4.55
C LYS A 102 -15.81 -1.75 5.01
N GLY A 103 -15.51 -0.46 4.91
CA GLY A 103 -14.19 0.11 5.23
C GLY A 103 -13.65 -0.20 6.63
N LYS A 104 -14.49 -0.61 7.59
CA LYS A 104 -14.03 -1.09 8.89
C LYS A 104 -13.12 -2.33 8.82
N TYR A 105 -13.19 -3.13 7.75
CA TYR A 105 -12.38 -4.33 7.54
C TYR A 105 -11.07 -4.06 6.76
N TYR A 106 -10.72 -2.79 6.51
CA TYR A 106 -9.51 -2.46 5.75
C TYR A 106 -8.25 -3.12 6.29
N ASP A 107 -7.97 -3.01 7.60
CA ASP A 107 -6.75 -3.58 8.18
C ASP A 107 -6.71 -5.11 8.09
N ASP A 108 -7.88 -5.77 8.11
CA ASP A 108 -7.98 -7.21 7.89
C ASP A 108 -7.67 -7.56 6.43
N TYR A 109 -8.22 -6.78 5.47
CA TYR A 109 -7.94 -6.98 4.04
C TYR A 109 -6.46 -6.77 3.74
N PHE A 110 -5.88 -5.74 4.34
CA PHE A 110 -4.47 -5.42 4.18
C PHE A 110 -3.58 -6.58 4.65
N ALA A 111 -3.84 -7.11 5.85
CA ALA A 111 -3.12 -8.28 6.36
C ALA A 111 -3.31 -9.52 5.48
N TYR A 112 -4.54 -9.79 5.03
CA TYR A 112 -4.83 -10.92 4.14
C TYR A 112 -4.05 -10.83 2.82
N PHE A 113 -4.10 -9.68 2.13
CA PHE A 113 -3.43 -9.54 0.84
C PHE A 113 -1.90 -9.47 0.97
N GLN A 114 -1.35 -9.04 2.11
CA GLN A 114 0.08 -9.19 2.38
C GLN A 114 0.50 -10.66 2.41
N ASN A 115 -0.30 -11.53 3.05
CA ASN A 115 -0.04 -12.97 3.09
C ASN A 115 -0.23 -13.59 1.71
N GLU A 116 -1.33 -13.28 1.04
CA GLU A 116 -1.66 -13.77 -0.30
C GLU A 116 -0.55 -13.44 -1.32
N ILE A 117 -0.03 -12.21 -1.31
CA ILE A 117 1.07 -11.81 -2.19
C ILE A 117 2.39 -12.48 -1.79
N SER A 118 2.61 -12.70 -0.49
CA SER A 118 3.82 -13.40 -0.02
C SER A 118 3.83 -14.87 -0.45
N GLU A 119 2.66 -15.51 -0.50
CA GLU A 119 2.50 -16.92 -0.88
C GLU A 119 2.42 -17.10 -2.40
N ASN A 120 1.62 -16.28 -3.09
CA ASN A 120 1.25 -16.49 -4.48
C ASN A 120 1.85 -15.46 -5.45
N GLY A 121 2.52 -14.43 -4.93
CA GLY A 121 3.05 -13.32 -5.71
C GLY A 121 1.96 -12.41 -6.26
N VAL A 122 2.35 -11.19 -6.66
CA VAL A 122 1.41 -10.20 -7.21
C VAL A 122 0.63 -10.76 -8.42
N PRO A 123 1.23 -11.42 -9.42
CA PRO A 123 0.47 -11.94 -10.57
C PRO A 123 -0.55 -13.01 -10.17
N GLY A 124 -0.22 -13.88 -9.22
CA GLY A 124 -1.12 -14.92 -8.72
C GLY A 124 -2.32 -14.33 -8.00
N THR A 125 -2.06 -13.42 -7.04
CA THR A 125 -3.11 -12.71 -6.30
C THR A 125 -4.04 -11.92 -7.23
N VAL A 126 -3.48 -11.15 -8.17
CA VAL A 126 -4.27 -10.36 -9.13
C VAL A 126 -5.12 -11.28 -10.00
N THR A 127 -4.58 -12.40 -10.46
CA THR A 127 -5.35 -13.37 -11.26
C THR A 127 -6.50 -13.95 -10.45
N GLU A 128 -6.26 -14.39 -9.22
CA GLU A 128 -7.24 -15.02 -8.33
C GLU A 128 -8.39 -14.08 -7.94
N PHE A 129 -8.10 -12.80 -7.69
CA PHE A 129 -9.06 -11.84 -7.13
C PHE A 129 -9.65 -10.86 -8.15
N LEU A 130 -9.07 -10.71 -9.34
CA LEU A 130 -9.58 -9.77 -10.36
C LEU A 130 -9.89 -10.43 -11.71
N PHE A 131 -9.28 -11.58 -12.04
CA PHE A 131 -9.38 -12.17 -13.39
C PHE A 131 -9.80 -13.63 -13.44
N LYS A 132 -10.15 -14.23 -12.30
CA LYS A 132 -10.58 -15.63 -12.21
C LYS A 132 -11.91 -15.89 -12.92
N GLY A 133 -12.74 -14.86 -13.09
CA GLY A 133 -14.06 -14.96 -13.71
C GLY A 133 -15.12 -15.63 -12.83
N ASP A 134 -14.86 -15.78 -11.52
CA ASP A 134 -15.90 -16.12 -10.55
C ASP A 134 -16.60 -14.85 -10.03
N ASP A 135 -17.76 -15.03 -9.40
CA ASP A 135 -18.57 -13.90 -8.90
C ASP A 135 -17.78 -12.92 -8.02
N ARG A 136 -16.82 -13.42 -7.22
CA ARG A 136 -15.98 -12.57 -6.36
C ARG A 136 -15.02 -11.74 -7.21
N ALA A 137 -14.37 -12.36 -8.20
CA ALA A 137 -13.45 -11.68 -9.09
C ALA A 137 -14.16 -10.61 -9.93
N GLU A 138 -15.37 -10.89 -10.42
CA GLU A 138 -16.17 -9.91 -11.17
C GLU A 138 -16.56 -8.69 -10.31
N ASP A 139 -17.03 -8.91 -9.07
CA ASP A 139 -17.36 -7.82 -8.13
C ASP A 139 -16.11 -6.99 -7.77
N MET A 140 -15.00 -7.66 -7.49
CA MET A 140 -13.73 -7.00 -7.19
C MET A 140 -13.19 -6.19 -8.39
N LEU A 141 -13.28 -6.74 -9.61
CA LEU A 141 -12.86 -6.06 -10.83
C LEU A 141 -13.69 -4.79 -11.06
N GLN A 142 -15.02 -4.87 -10.88
CA GLN A 142 -15.90 -3.71 -10.99
C GLN A 142 -15.52 -2.61 -9.98
N ARG A 143 -15.29 -2.98 -8.72
CA ARG A 143 -14.89 -2.06 -7.65
C ARG A 143 -13.54 -1.42 -7.87
N PHE A 144 -12.60 -2.18 -8.46
CA PHE A 144 -11.28 -1.67 -8.80
C PHE A 144 -11.35 -0.51 -9.79
N PHE A 145 -12.25 -0.58 -10.79
CA PHE A 145 -12.41 0.46 -11.81
C PHE A 145 -13.39 1.58 -11.44
N SER A 146 -14.29 1.39 -10.46
CA SER A 146 -15.27 2.40 -10.07
C SER A 146 -14.72 3.52 -9.17
N GLY A 147 -13.49 3.38 -8.64
CA GLY A 147 -12.85 4.41 -7.81
C GLY A 147 -13.32 4.47 -6.34
N GLY A 148 -14.06 3.46 -5.87
CA GLY A 148 -14.68 3.36 -4.52
C GLY A 148 -16.10 3.94 -4.52
N PHE A 149 -17.16 3.23 -4.11
CA PHE A 149 -17.39 2.40 -2.91
C PHE A 149 -18.16 1.11 -3.21
#